data_AF-A0A357A7S8-F1
#
_entry.id   AF-A0A357A7S8-F1
#
_cell.length_a   1.000
_cell.length_b   1.000
_cell.length_c   1.000
_cell.angle_alpha   90.00
_cell.angle_beta   90.00
_cell.angle_gamma   90.00
#
_symmetry.space_group_name_H-M   'P 1'
#
loop_
_entity.id
_entity.type
_entity.pdbx_description
1 polymer ?
#
loop_
_entity_poly.entity_id
_entity_poly.type
_entity_poly.pdbx_seq_one_letter_code
_entity_poly.pdbx_strand_id
1 'polypeptide(L)'
;VTKEGYQTEGDRFGHLLLSKEAMDADVVINLPKIKAHQQLTMTLGVKNLFGCVPGKMKAWWHMQAGKSPQEFGAMLVETARTIAPNLTILDGIIAHEGNGPMRGIPRFLGILGASEDVFALDLNVLEILGVDPMEVPTHVAALAAGCYAQKQVEFPLCNPQELAIANWKLPDKIQPIDFGMPRVIRSTFKHLYIRLIKEPMSAYQRE
;
A
#
# COMPACT_ATOMS: atom_id res chain seq x y z
N VAL A 1 -16.57 20.01 7.71
CA VAL A 1 -16.33 18.58 7.98
C VAL A 1 -15.02 18.50 8.74
N THR A 2 -15.08 18.17 10.03
CA THR A 2 -13.93 18.15 10.95
C THR A 2 -12.88 17.15 10.44
N LYS A 3 -11.62 17.59 10.40
CA LYS A 3 -10.45 16.77 10.02
C LYS A 3 -10.04 15.85 11.18
N GLU A 4 -10.97 15.10 11.73
CA GLU A 4 -10.66 14.14 12.79
C GLU A 4 -10.26 12.82 12.12
N GLY A 5 -9.08 12.29 12.48
CA GLY A 5 -8.59 11.03 11.93
C GLY A 5 -9.37 9.84 12.48
N TYR A 6 -9.31 8.71 11.79
CA TYR A 6 -9.91 7.46 12.25
C TYR A 6 -8.99 6.81 13.28
N GLN A 7 -9.57 6.35 14.39
CA GLN A 7 -8.83 5.64 15.43
C GLN A 7 -8.24 4.35 14.85
N THR A 8 -6.95 4.13 15.12
CA THR A 8 -6.24 2.92 14.72
C THR A 8 -6.51 1.78 15.68
N GLU A 9 -6.37 0.53 15.24
CA GLU A 9 -6.51 -0.63 16.12
C GLU A 9 -5.33 -0.73 17.11
N GLY A 10 -4.15 -0.28 16.71
CA GLY A 10 -2.96 -0.23 17.56
C GLY A 10 -2.69 1.15 18.18
N ASP A 11 -1.99 1.17 19.32
CA ASP A 11 -1.63 2.39 20.05
C ASP A 11 -0.55 3.24 19.33
N ARG A 12 0.15 2.65 18.36
CA ARG A 12 1.38 3.24 17.79
C ARG A 12 1.15 4.44 16.88
N PHE A 13 0.03 4.46 16.15
CA PHE A 13 -0.27 5.52 15.18
C PHE A 13 -1.43 6.43 15.62
N GLY A 14 -2.19 6.03 16.65
CA GLY A 14 -3.26 6.79 17.30
C GLY A 14 -4.45 7.06 16.39
N HIS A 15 -4.24 7.88 15.36
CA HIS A 15 -5.26 8.25 14.38
C HIS A 15 -4.65 8.29 12.97
N LEU A 16 -5.30 7.66 11.99
CA LEU A 16 -4.95 7.74 10.58
C LEU A 16 -5.99 8.55 9.82
N LEU A 17 -5.53 9.49 9.01
CA LEU A 17 -6.39 10.14 8.03
C LEU A 17 -6.58 9.19 6.85
N LEU A 18 -7.82 8.77 6.64
CA LEU A 18 -8.24 7.82 5.59
C LEU A 18 -9.40 8.43 4.79
N SER A 19 -9.66 7.87 3.60
CA SER A 19 -10.81 8.23 2.76
C SER A 19 -12.09 7.91 3.51
N LYS A 20 -12.95 8.93 3.65
CA LYS A 20 -14.25 8.78 4.28
C LYS A 20 -15.12 7.79 3.52
N GLU A 21 -15.05 7.81 2.20
CA GLU A 21 -15.77 6.90 1.32
C GLU A 21 -15.39 5.43 1.56
N ALA A 22 -14.11 5.15 1.82
CA ALA A 22 -13.67 3.81 2.17
C ALA A 22 -14.11 3.39 3.59
N MET A 23 -14.09 4.32 4.54
CA MET A 23 -14.42 4.02 5.95
C MET A 23 -15.93 3.93 6.21
N ASP A 24 -16.75 4.67 5.47
CA ASP A 24 -18.20 4.71 5.63
C ASP A 24 -18.92 3.65 4.77
N ALA A 25 -18.17 2.89 3.94
CA ALA A 25 -18.75 1.88 3.07
C ALA A 25 -19.20 0.65 3.86
N ASP A 26 -20.36 0.08 3.50
CA ASP A 26 -20.83 -1.19 4.06
C ASP A 26 -19.90 -2.36 3.69
N VAL A 27 -19.29 -2.28 2.50
CA VAL A 27 -18.38 -3.30 1.97
C VAL A 27 -17.23 -2.62 1.24
N VAL A 28 -16.00 -3.01 1.59
CA VAL A 28 -14.76 -2.58 0.93
C VAL A 28 -14.14 -3.76 0.18
N ILE A 29 -14.00 -3.61 -1.14
CA ILE A 29 -13.33 -4.58 -2.01
C ILE A 29 -11.99 -4.00 -2.48
N ASN A 30 -10.90 -4.69 -2.14
CA ASN A 30 -9.53 -4.30 -2.46
C ASN A 30 -9.03 -5.02 -3.72
N LEU A 31 -8.51 -4.28 -4.70
CA LEU A 31 -8.08 -4.81 -6.01
C LEU A 31 -6.58 -4.56 -6.27
N PRO A 32 -5.66 -5.23 -5.55
CA PRO A 32 -4.22 -5.05 -5.73
C PRO A 32 -3.69 -5.73 -7.01
N LYS A 33 -2.48 -5.30 -7.42
CA LYS A 33 -1.71 -5.93 -8.49
C LYS A 33 -0.37 -6.43 -7.96
N ILE A 34 0.10 -7.58 -8.46
CA ILE A 34 1.43 -8.11 -8.13
C ILE A 34 2.52 -7.25 -8.78
N LYS A 35 3.36 -6.62 -7.97
CA LYS A 35 4.54 -5.89 -8.45
C LYS A 35 5.72 -6.04 -7.50
N ALA A 36 6.92 -6.17 -8.03
CA ALA A 36 8.16 -5.90 -7.31
C ALA A 36 8.26 -4.40 -7.02
N HIS A 37 8.81 -4.04 -5.86
CA HIS A 37 8.88 -2.65 -5.41
C HIS A 37 10.20 -2.33 -4.75
N GLN A 38 10.93 -1.36 -5.30
CA GLN A 38 12.25 -0.97 -4.80
C GLN A 38 12.27 -0.50 -3.35
N GLN A 39 11.17 0.01 -2.78
CA GLN A 39 11.17 0.51 -1.40
C GLN A 39 10.63 -0.48 -0.35
N LEU A 40 9.91 -1.52 -0.80
CA LEU A 40 9.14 -2.41 0.07
C LEU A 40 9.18 -3.88 -0.35
N THR A 41 10.09 -4.21 -1.27
CA THR A 41 10.24 -5.53 -1.89
C THR A 41 9.08 -5.87 -2.84
N MET A 42 7.83 -5.77 -2.38
CA MET A 42 6.62 -6.12 -3.13
C MET A 42 5.50 -5.08 -2.96
N THR A 43 4.58 -5.04 -3.92
CA THR A 43 3.24 -4.46 -3.80
C THR A 43 2.21 -5.58 -3.85
N LEU A 44 1.27 -5.57 -2.91
CA LEU A 44 0.20 -6.56 -2.77
C LEU A 44 -1.02 -5.89 -2.10
N GLY A 45 -1.91 -6.66 -1.49
CA GLY A 45 -3.16 -6.21 -0.87
C GLY A 45 -2.96 -5.16 0.21
N VAL A 46 -2.06 -5.39 1.17
CA VAL A 46 -1.83 -4.47 2.29
C VAL A 46 -1.38 -3.10 1.79
N LYS A 47 -0.40 -3.07 0.87
CA LYS A 47 0.13 -1.82 0.33
C LYS A 47 -0.90 -1.07 -0.53
N ASN A 48 -1.82 -1.78 -1.18
CA ASN A 48 -2.81 -1.16 -2.05
C ASN A 48 -3.78 -0.26 -1.27
N LEU A 49 -4.12 -0.65 -0.03
CA LEU A 49 -5.00 0.10 0.86
C LEU A 49 -4.43 1.45 1.31
N PHE A 50 -3.11 1.62 1.24
CA PHE A 50 -2.49 2.95 1.40
C PHE A 50 -2.99 3.96 0.36
N GLY A 51 -3.57 3.49 -0.75
CA GLY A 51 -4.33 4.28 -1.70
C GLY A 51 -5.40 5.16 -1.03
N CYS A 52 -6.01 4.71 0.06
CA CYS A 52 -7.04 5.41 0.80
C CYS A 52 -6.51 6.53 1.72
N VAL A 53 -5.18 6.67 1.89
CA VAL A 53 -4.61 7.81 2.62
C VAL A 53 -4.68 9.08 1.74
N PRO A 54 -5.33 10.17 2.19
CA PRO A 54 -5.61 11.32 1.34
C PRO A 54 -4.42 12.29 1.19
N GLY A 55 -4.25 12.79 -0.03
CA GLY A 55 -3.48 13.99 -0.34
C GLY A 55 -2.01 13.98 0.13
N LYS A 56 -1.58 15.11 0.70
CA LYS A 56 -0.18 15.34 1.13
C LYS A 56 0.24 14.48 2.32
N MET A 57 -0.70 13.80 2.99
CA MET A 57 -0.40 12.91 4.10
C MET A 57 0.43 11.71 3.66
N LYS A 58 0.26 11.23 2.42
CA LYS A 58 1.15 10.20 1.86
C LYS A 58 2.60 10.66 1.91
N ALA A 59 2.88 11.87 1.40
CA ALA A 59 4.23 12.44 1.43
C ALA A 59 4.73 12.64 2.87
N TRP A 60 3.86 13.09 3.78
CA TRP A 60 4.22 13.24 5.20
C TRP A 60 4.56 11.90 5.86
N TRP A 61 3.79 10.84 5.63
CA TRP A 61 4.08 9.50 6.13
C TRP A 61 5.37 8.92 5.56
N HIS A 62 5.66 9.18 4.28
CA HIS A 62 6.97 8.86 3.69
C HIS A 62 8.12 9.60 4.37
N MET A 63 7.91 10.80 4.90
CA MET A 63 8.95 11.54 5.65
C MET A 63 9.05 11.09 7.11
N GLN A 64 7.92 10.79 7.76
CA GLN A 64 7.87 10.50 9.19
C GLN A 64 8.15 9.03 9.50
N ALA A 65 7.49 8.12 8.78
CA ALA A 65 7.62 6.67 8.92
C ALA A 65 8.57 6.04 7.87
N GLY A 66 8.90 6.75 6.79
CA GLY A 66 9.86 6.28 5.79
C GLY A 66 11.33 6.38 6.20
N LYS A 67 11.61 6.67 7.47
CA LYS A 67 12.97 6.62 8.04
C LYS A 67 13.47 5.17 8.18
N SER A 68 12.55 4.21 8.31
CA SER A 68 12.86 2.79 8.26
C SER A 68 11.81 2.00 7.46
N PRO A 69 12.22 0.97 6.69
CA PRO A 69 11.29 0.04 6.05
C PRO A 69 10.29 -0.61 7.00
N GLN A 70 10.73 -0.88 8.21
CA GLN A 70 9.93 -1.53 9.24
C GLN A 70 8.84 -0.59 9.78
N GLU A 71 9.14 0.69 10.03
CA GLU A 71 8.12 1.66 10.47
C GLU A 71 7.11 1.94 9.37
N PHE A 72 7.56 2.07 8.12
CA PHE A 72 6.65 2.25 7.00
C PHE A 72 5.77 1.00 6.80
N GLY A 73 6.34 -0.19 6.91
CA GLY A 73 5.60 -1.46 6.91
C GLY A 73 4.54 -1.50 8.00
N ALA A 74 4.88 -1.10 9.23
CA ALA A 74 3.93 -1.04 10.35
C ALA A 74 2.77 -0.08 10.10
N MET A 75 3.04 1.09 9.54
CA MET A 75 1.99 2.06 9.18
C MET A 75 1.06 1.50 8.08
N LEU A 76 1.60 0.79 7.10
CA LEU A 76 0.79 0.14 6.06
C LEU A 76 -0.09 -0.97 6.62
N VAL A 77 0.44 -1.78 7.53
CA VAL A 77 -0.32 -2.82 8.24
C VAL A 77 -1.43 -2.18 9.05
N GLU A 78 -1.15 -1.11 9.80
CA GLU A 78 -2.16 -0.39 10.57
C GLU A 78 -3.26 0.20 9.67
N THR A 79 -2.87 0.74 8.51
CA THR A 79 -3.82 1.23 7.50
C THR A 79 -4.73 0.11 7.02
N ALA A 80 -4.16 -1.07 6.73
CA ALA A 80 -4.93 -2.22 6.27
C ALA A 80 -5.89 -2.75 7.34
N ARG A 81 -5.46 -2.79 8.61
CA ARG A 81 -6.30 -3.18 9.75
C ARG A 81 -7.43 -2.18 9.97
N THR A 82 -7.12 -0.89 9.96
CA THR A 82 -8.13 0.17 10.16
C THR A 82 -9.19 0.15 9.06
N ILE A 83 -8.80 -0.11 7.80
CA ILE A 83 -9.75 -0.23 6.68
C ILE A 83 -10.49 -1.57 6.70
N ALA A 84 -9.86 -2.65 7.18
CA ALA A 84 -10.41 -4.01 7.26
C ALA A 84 -11.22 -4.42 6.02
N PRO A 85 -10.60 -4.51 4.81
CA PRO A 85 -11.35 -4.83 3.60
C PRO A 85 -12.05 -6.18 3.71
N ASN A 86 -13.33 -6.22 3.33
CA ASN A 86 -14.13 -7.45 3.40
C ASN A 86 -13.66 -8.50 2.40
N LEU A 87 -13.12 -8.07 1.26
CA LEU A 87 -12.61 -8.96 0.22
C LEU A 87 -11.42 -8.30 -0.48
N THR A 88 -10.34 -9.06 -0.66
CA THR A 88 -9.24 -8.67 -1.54
C THR A 88 -9.18 -9.61 -2.74
N ILE A 89 -9.27 -9.05 -3.96
CA ILE A 89 -9.12 -9.78 -5.22
C ILE A 89 -7.84 -9.30 -5.91
N LEU A 90 -6.81 -10.11 -5.88
CA LEU A 90 -5.50 -9.81 -6.39
C LEU A 90 -5.36 -10.20 -7.86
N ASP A 91 -5.02 -9.20 -8.68
CA ASP A 91 -4.78 -9.35 -10.11
C ASP A 91 -3.28 -9.55 -10.40
N GLY A 92 -2.93 -10.82 -10.63
CA GLY A 92 -1.62 -11.28 -11.08
C GLY A 92 -1.58 -11.72 -12.55
N ILE A 93 -2.59 -11.42 -13.38
CA ILE A 93 -2.62 -11.87 -14.78
C ILE A 93 -1.39 -11.36 -15.51
N ILE A 94 -1.20 -10.04 -15.46
CA ILE A 94 0.04 -9.36 -15.83
C ILE A 94 0.59 -8.68 -14.57
N ALA A 95 1.70 -9.22 -14.09
CA ALA A 95 2.48 -8.73 -12.97
C ALA A 95 3.63 -7.83 -13.43
N HIS A 96 4.35 -7.24 -12.49
CA HIS A 96 5.45 -6.31 -12.76
C HIS A 96 6.70 -6.68 -11.95
N GLU A 97 7.70 -7.33 -12.55
CA GLU A 97 8.90 -7.80 -11.84
C GLU A 97 10.10 -6.85 -12.00
N GLY A 98 11.17 -7.09 -11.25
CA GLY A 98 12.43 -6.33 -11.31
C GLY A 98 12.31 -4.95 -10.66
N ASN A 99 12.87 -3.92 -11.30
CA ASN A 99 13.06 -2.59 -10.71
C ASN A 99 11.79 -1.70 -10.71
N GLY A 100 10.68 -2.22 -10.18
CA GLY A 100 9.43 -1.48 -9.97
C GLY A 100 9.53 -0.42 -8.86
N PRO A 101 8.65 0.59 -8.83
CA PRO A 101 7.40 0.67 -9.61
C PRO A 101 7.55 1.34 -10.97
N MET A 102 8.68 2.00 -11.28
CA MET A 102 8.85 2.75 -12.54
C MET A 102 9.58 1.96 -13.64
N ARG A 103 10.55 1.10 -13.30
CA ARG A 103 11.44 0.43 -14.25
C ARG A 103 11.34 -1.10 -14.21
N GLY A 104 10.25 -1.64 -13.68
CA GLY A 104 10.01 -3.07 -13.72
C GLY A 104 9.60 -3.53 -15.12
N ILE A 105 9.52 -4.84 -15.32
CA ILE A 105 9.20 -5.50 -16.57
C ILE A 105 7.84 -6.22 -16.43
N PRO A 106 6.87 -6.01 -17.33
CA PRO A 106 5.63 -6.77 -17.33
C PRO A 106 5.91 -8.26 -17.52
N ARG A 107 5.29 -9.11 -16.69
CA ARG A 107 5.39 -10.56 -16.79
C ARG A 107 4.00 -11.16 -16.70
N PHE A 108 3.65 -12.01 -17.67
CA PHE A 108 2.41 -12.78 -17.61
C PHE A 108 2.58 -13.91 -16.59
N LEU A 109 1.73 -13.95 -15.56
CA LEU A 109 1.66 -15.07 -14.62
C LEU A 109 0.34 -15.83 -14.75
N GLY A 110 -0.74 -15.17 -15.18
CA GLY A 110 -2.06 -15.80 -15.32
C GLY A 110 -2.73 -16.13 -13.99
N ILE A 111 -2.36 -15.45 -12.90
CA ILE A 111 -2.83 -15.74 -11.55
C ILE A 111 -3.91 -14.75 -11.11
N LEU A 112 -4.96 -15.27 -10.48
CA LEU A 112 -5.92 -14.51 -9.69
C LEU A 112 -5.96 -15.12 -8.29
N GLY A 113 -6.00 -14.26 -7.27
CA GLY A 113 -6.19 -14.69 -5.89
C GLY A 113 -7.35 -13.91 -5.26
N ALA A 114 -8.10 -14.55 -4.37
CA ALA A 114 -9.17 -13.90 -3.62
C ALA A 114 -9.19 -14.41 -2.18
N SER A 115 -9.38 -13.50 -1.22
CA SER A 115 -9.47 -13.82 0.20
C SER A 115 -10.16 -12.71 0.96
N GLU A 116 -10.90 -13.07 2.01
CA GLU A 116 -11.42 -12.13 3.02
C GLU A 116 -10.32 -11.65 3.97
N ASP A 117 -9.22 -12.41 4.08
CA ASP A 117 -8.03 -12.03 4.84
C ASP A 117 -6.93 -11.55 3.89
N VAL A 118 -6.70 -10.24 3.89
CA VAL A 118 -5.67 -9.57 3.07
C VAL A 118 -4.24 -9.99 3.46
N PHE A 119 -3.99 -10.29 4.73
CA PHE A 119 -2.66 -10.69 5.20
C PHE A 119 -2.35 -12.12 4.79
N ALA A 120 -3.33 -13.03 4.93
CA ALA A 120 -3.21 -14.39 4.46
C ALA A 120 -3.02 -14.45 2.94
N LEU A 121 -3.76 -13.64 2.17
CA LEU A 121 -3.59 -13.58 0.71
C LEU A 121 -2.18 -13.11 0.32
N ASP A 122 -1.70 -12.03 0.93
CA ASP A 122 -0.37 -11.49 0.64
C ASP A 122 0.71 -12.54 0.94
N LEU A 123 0.64 -13.23 2.08
CA LEU A 123 1.59 -14.29 2.45
C LEU A 123 1.62 -15.43 1.43
N ASN A 124 0.46 -15.93 1.02
CA ASN A 124 0.38 -17.03 0.04
C ASN A 124 0.88 -16.61 -1.35
N VAL A 125 0.70 -15.34 -1.73
CA VAL A 125 1.30 -14.82 -2.97
C VAL A 125 2.83 -14.75 -2.88
N LEU A 126 3.40 -14.46 -1.71
CA LEU A 126 4.86 -14.53 -1.53
C LEU A 126 5.39 -15.96 -1.70
N GLU A 127 4.68 -16.96 -1.17
CA GLU A 127 5.01 -18.37 -1.37
C GLU A 127 4.98 -18.74 -2.86
N ILE A 128 3.90 -18.39 -3.56
CA ILE A 128 3.75 -18.60 -5.02
C ILE A 128 4.94 -18.01 -5.79
N LEU A 129 5.41 -16.83 -5.40
CA LEU A 129 6.51 -16.14 -6.08
C LEU A 129 7.90 -16.58 -5.63
N GLY A 130 8.00 -17.46 -4.61
CA GLY A 130 9.27 -17.87 -4.02
C GLY A 130 10.02 -16.72 -3.34
N VAL A 131 9.30 -15.74 -2.80
CA VAL A 131 9.88 -14.58 -2.08
C VAL A 131 9.89 -14.89 -0.59
N ASP A 132 11.04 -14.71 0.06
CA ASP A 132 11.15 -14.85 1.53
C ASP A 132 10.25 -13.79 2.22
N PRO A 133 9.23 -14.21 2.99
CA PRO A 133 8.36 -13.27 3.69
C PRO A 133 9.11 -12.35 4.65
N MET A 134 10.27 -12.76 5.18
CA MET A 134 11.09 -11.95 6.08
C MET A 134 11.79 -10.78 5.37
N GLU A 135 11.88 -10.80 4.04
CA GLU A 135 12.38 -9.68 3.23
C GLU A 135 11.31 -8.64 2.91
N VAL A 136 10.04 -8.89 3.25
CA VAL A 136 8.90 -8.03 2.93
C VAL A 136 8.45 -7.26 4.18
N PRO A 137 8.70 -5.93 4.27
CA PRO A 137 8.47 -5.19 5.51
C PRO A 137 7.01 -5.20 6.00
N THR A 138 6.04 -5.27 5.09
CA THR A 138 4.62 -5.39 5.45
C THR A 138 4.31 -6.75 6.08
N HIS A 139 4.96 -7.83 5.63
CA HIS A 139 4.79 -9.14 6.24
C HIS A 139 5.40 -9.19 7.64
N VAL A 140 6.64 -8.71 7.80
CA VAL A 140 7.33 -8.64 9.10
C VAL A 140 6.50 -7.83 10.11
N ALA A 141 5.94 -6.70 9.68
CA ALA A 141 5.08 -5.88 10.53
C ALA A 141 3.75 -6.58 10.87
N ALA A 142 3.13 -7.27 9.91
CA ALA A 142 1.90 -8.02 10.15
C ALA A 142 2.11 -9.18 11.13
N LEU A 143 3.26 -9.85 11.05
CA LEU A 143 3.66 -10.90 11.99
C LEU A 143 3.80 -10.33 13.41
N ALA A 144 4.53 -9.22 13.54
CA ALA A 144 4.73 -8.54 14.83
C ALA A 144 3.40 -8.02 15.43
N ALA A 145 2.44 -7.65 14.59
CA ALA A 145 1.12 -7.18 15.01
C ALA A 145 0.10 -8.32 15.25
N GLY A 146 0.51 -9.59 15.08
CA GLY A 146 -0.37 -10.76 15.27
C GLY A 146 -1.49 -10.86 14.25
N CYS A 147 -1.32 -10.34 13.03
CA CYS A 147 -2.36 -10.32 12.01
C CYS A 147 -2.66 -11.71 11.40
N TYR A 148 -1.76 -12.67 11.53
CA TYR A 148 -2.00 -14.03 11.06
C TYR A 148 -2.79 -14.79 12.12
N ALA A 149 -4.11 -14.90 11.91
CA ALA A 149 -4.92 -15.80 12.71
C ALA A 149 -4.40 -17.23 12.53
N GLN A 150 -4.47 -18.07 13.58
CA GLN A 150 -4.15 -19.50 13.50
C GLN A 150 -5.22 -20.30 12.72
N LYS A 151 -5.75 -19.72 11.63
CA LYS A 151 -6.76 -20.35 10.79
C LYS A 151 -6.04 -21.12 9.69
N GLN A 152 -6.46 -22.37 9.50
CA GLN A 152 -6.05 -23.15 8.35
C GLN A 152 -6.60 -22.47 7.08
N VAL A 153 -5.73 -22.19 6.12
CA VAL A 153 -6.14 -21.64 4.82
C VAL A 153 -6.62 -22.78 3.94
N GLU A 154 -7.83 -22.67 3.42
CA GLU A 154 -8.40 -23.62 2.47
C GLU A 154 -8.20 -23.10 1.04
N PHE A 155 -7.72 -23.97 0.15
CA PHE A 155 -7.56 -23.68 -1.27
C PHE A 155 -8.55 -24.53 -2.07
N PRO A 156 -9.76 -24.02 -2.35
CA PRO A 156 -10.81 -24.81 -3.00
C PRO A 156 -10.53 -25.10 -4.49
N LEU A 157 -9.59 -24.35 -5.10
CA LEU A 157 -9.20 -24.49 -6.50
C LEU A 157 -7.72 -24.91 -6.58
N CYS A 158 -6.83 -23.95 -6.83
CA CYS A 158 -5.39 -24.20 -6.90
C CYS A 158 -4.72 -23.83 -5.57
N ASN A 159 -3.76 -24.64 -5.15
CA ASN A 159 -2.92 -24.33 -4.00
C ASN A 159 -1.62 -23.60 -4.41
N PRO A 160 -0.90 -22.92 -3.47
CA PRO A 160 0.31 -22.16 -3.79
C PRO A 160 1.41 -22.95 -4.51
N GLN A 161 1.55 -24.24 -4.20
CA GLN A 161 2.61 -25.09 -4.76
C GLN A 161 2.35 -25.40 -6.25
N GLU A 162 1.09 -25.56 -6.64
CA GLU A 162 0.69 -25.76 -8.03
C GLU A 162 0.90 -24.50 -8.88
N LEU A 163 0.80 -23.33 -8.26
CA LEU A 163 0.96 -22.03 -8.90
C LEU A 163 2.39 -21.49 -8.85
N ALA A 164 3.34 -22.26 -8.28
CA ALA A 164 4.69 -21.81 -8.01
C ALA A 164 5.37 -21.23 -9.27
N ILE A 165 5.82 -19.98 -9.14
CA ILE A 165 6.51 -19.24 -10.19
C ILE A 165 8.00 -19.30 -9.95
N ALA A 166 8.70 -20.07 -10.79
CA ALA A 166 10.14 -20.08 -10.79
C ALA A 166 10.72 -18.73 -11.25
N ASN A 167 11.85 -18.34 -10.66
CA ASN A 167 12.67 -17.20 -11.07
C ASN A 167 11.92 -15.86 -11.10
N TRP A 168 11.06 -15.58 -10.12
CA TRP A 168 10.55 -14.23 -9.92
C TRP A 168 11.70 -13.27 -9.64
N LYS A 169 11.68 -12.08 -10.29
CA LYS A 169 12.74 -11.09 -10.11
C LYS A 169 12.34 -10.00 -9.15
N LEU A 170 13.04 -9.92 -8.03
CA LEU A 170 12.99 -8.75 -7.15
C LEU A 170 13.87 -7.61 -7.70
N PRO A 171 13.73 -6.38 -7.19
CA PRO A 171 14.59 -5.27 -7.60
C PRO A 171 16.05 -5.54 -7.24
N ASP A 172 16.99 -5.13 -8.10
CA ASP A 172 18.43 -5.34 -7.87
C ASP A 172 18.96 -4.56 -6.65
N LYS A 173 18.28 -3.46 -6.31
CA LYS A 173 18.61 -2.59 -5.18
C LYS A 173 17.35 -2.10 -4.50
N ILE A 174 17.30 -2.27 -3.18
CA ILE A 174 16.31 -1.61 -2.34
C ILE A 174 16.67 -0.13 -2.22
N GLN A 175 15.70 0.74 -2.52
CA GLN A 175 15.80 2.19 -2.43
C GLN A 175 15.26 2.66 -1.06
N PRO A 176 15.81 3.75 -0.50
CA PRO A 176 15.24 4.38 0.69
C PRO A 176 13.77 4.77 0.49
N ILE A 177 13.00 4.76 1.57
CA ILE A 177 11.57 5.11 1.54
C ILE A 177 11.36 6.62 1.45
N ASP A 178 12.33 7.41 1.94
CA ASP A 178 12.33 8.86 1.82
C ASP A 178 12.39 9.27 0.33
N PHE A 179 11.38 10.03 -0.10
CA PHE A 179 11.30 10.50 -1.47
C PHE A 179 12.29 11.61 -1.81
N GLY A 180 12.94 12.22 -0.82
CA GLY A 180 13.74 13.42 -1.03
C GLY A 180 12.84 14.59 -1.50
N MET A 181 13.08 15.77 -0.94
CA MET A 181 12.14 16.89 -1.00
C MET A 181 11.98 17.72 -2.31
N PRO A 182 12.48 17.43 -3.54
CA PRO A 182 12.31 18.41 -4.63
C PRO A 182 10.89 18.57 -5.21
N ARG A 183 10.08 17.51 -5.29
CA ARG A 183 8.83 17.54 -6.10
C ARG A 183 7.59 18.03 -5.34
N VAL A 184 7.47 17.70 -4.06
CA VAL A 184 6.30 18.09 -3.24
C VAL A 184 6.34 19.58 -2.89
N ILE A 185 7.53 20.13 -2.61
CA ILE A 185 7.78 21.57 -2.48
C ILE A 185 7.35 22.27 -3.76
N ARG A 186 7.86 21.84 -4.92
CA ARG A 186 7.56 22.52 -6.19
C ARG A 186 6.07 22.53 -6.52
N SER A 187 5.33 21.45 -6.25
CA SER A 187 3.87 21.44 -6.45
C SER A 187 3.14 22.33 -5.45
N THR A 188 3.58 22.36 -4.18
CA THR A 188 2.97 23.20 -3.14
C THR A 188 3.23 24.68 -3.39
N PHE A 189 4.45 25.05 -3.78
CA PHE A 189 4.80 26.40 -4.17
C PHE A 189 4.11 26.82 -5.46
N LYS A 190 3.97 25.94 -6.46
CA LYS A 190 3.18 26.22 -7.67
C LYS A 190 1.71 26.49 -7.31
N HIS A 191 1.15 25.72 -6.38
CA HIS A 191 -0.23 25.90 -5.91
C HIS A 191 -0.40 27.18 -5.08
N LEU A 192 0.61 27.53 -4.25
CA LEU A 192 0.64 28.79 -3.50
C LEU A 192 0.81 30.00 -4.41
N TYR A 193 1.68 29.90 -5.42
CA TYR A 193 1.93 30.91 -6.43
C TYR A 193 0.68 31.16 -7.30
N ILE A 194 -0.01 30.09 -7.73
CA ILE A 194 -1.27 30.24 -8.47
C ILE A 194 -2.30 31.00 -7.61
N ARG A 195 -2.44 30.60 -6.33
CA ARG A 195 -3.45 31.15 -5.43
C ARG A 195 -3.15 32.56 -4.90
N LEU A 196 -1.87 32.93 -4.74
CA LEU A 196 -1.47 34.21 -4.17
C LEU A 196 -1.05 35.25 -5.22
N ILE A 197 -0.62 34.81 -6.40
CA ILE A 197 -0.01 35.71 -7.41
C ILE A 197 -0.82 35.72 -8.72
N LYS A 198 -1.50 34.61 -9.08
CA LYS A 198 -2.22 34.50 -10.36
C LYS A 198 -3.74 34.69 -10.26
N GLU A 199 -4.33 34.62 -9.08
CA GLU A 199 -5.71 35.07 -8.84
C GLU A 199 -5.69 36.55 -8.43
N PRO A 200 -5.97 37.51 -9.33
CA PRO A 200 -6.20 38.88 -8.90
C PRO A 200 -7.42 38.90 -7.98
N MET A 201 -7.33 39.65 -6.87
CA MET A 201 -8.40 39.86 -5.89
C MET A 201 -9.69 40.51 -6.47
N SER A 202 -9.83 40.64 -7.79
CA SER A 202 -11.03 41.21 -8.43
C SER A 202 -12.21 40.24 -8.50
N ALA A 203 -12.04 38.95 -8.17
CA ALA A 203 -13.14 37.98 -8.17
C ALA A 203 -14.04 38.04 -6.91
N TYR A 204 -13.68 38.87 -5.91
CA TYR A 204 -14.45 39.04 -4.66
C TYR A 204 -15.02 40.45 -4.47
N GLN A 205 -14.94 41.33 -5.47
CA GLN A 205 -15.69 42.58 -5.47
C GLN A 205 -17.13 42.29 -5.92
N ARG A 206 -18.02 42.24 -4.93
CA ARG A 206 -19.47 42.09 -5.08
C ARG A 206 -20.06 43.30 -5.80
N GLU A 207 -21.02 43.05 -6.69
CA GLU A 207 -22.25 43.86 -6.77
C GLU A 207 -23.40 42.99 -6.24
#